data_AF-A0A4R9PGL0-F1
#
_entry.id   AF-A0A4R9PGL0-F1
#
_cell.length_a   1.000
_cell.length_b   1.000
_cell.length_c   1.000
_cell.angle_alpha   90.00
_cell.angle_beta   90.00
_cell.angle_gamma   90.00
#
_symmetry.space_group_name_H-M   'P 1'
#
loop_
_entity.id
_entity.type
_entity.pdbx_description
1 polymer ?
#
loop_
_entity_poly.entity_id
_entity_poly.type
_entity_poly.pdbx_seq_one_letter_code
_entity_poly.pdbx_strand_id
1 'polypeptide(L)'
;GWEGKPIIRQTEAQQTQGIADYAQLAPLKAKLLAVREHRVRPGRDAKALTDWNGLMITALAEAGRSLGKGDWIDSAAKAFAHIVGASEHGRLPHSMLGTKKLFPALSSDYAAMTNAAIALFEATD
;
A
#
# COMPACT_ATOMS: atom_id res chain seq x y z
N GLY A 1 -14.29 2.53 -16.16
CA GLY A 1 -13.36 3.39 -16.91
C GLY A 1 -13.25 4.71 -16.19
N TRP A 2 -12.03 5.23 -16.03
CA TRP A 2 -11.72 6.53 -15.44
C TRP A 2 -11.98 7.69 -16.43
N GLU A 3 -13.14 7.68 -17.08
CA GLU A 3 -13.43 8.69 -18.12
C GLU A 3 -14.20 9.87 -17.52
N GLY A 4 -13.58 11.06 -17.59
CA GLY A 4 -14.29 12.33 -17.67
C GLY A 4 -14.08 13.36 -16.55
N LYS A 5 -13.37 13.04 -15.45
CA LYS A 5 -13.11 14.04 -14.38
C LYS A 5 -11.69 13.87 -13.82
N PRO A 6 -10.69 14.65 -14.27
CA PRO A 6 -9.34 14.54 -13.73
C PRO A 6 -9.35 14.84 -12.23
N ILE A 7 -8.76 13.96 -11.42
CA ILE A 7 -8.40 14.28 -10.03
C ILE A 7 -7.11 15.09 -10.13
N ILE A 8 -7.21 16.42 -10.08
CA ILE A 8 -6.03 17.29 -10.08
C ILE A 8 -5.28 17.09 -8.77
N ARG A 9 -4.12 16.43 -8.82
CA ARG A 9 -3.16 16.41 -7.73
C ARG A 9 -2.40 17.75 -7.74
N GLN A 10 -2.50 18.52 -6.66
CA GLN A 10 -1.70 19.72 -6.44
C GLN A 10 -0.63 19.42 -5.39
N THR A 11 0.62 19.82 -5.63
CA THR A 11 1.69 19.80 -4.61
C THR A 11 1.40 20.84 -3.51
N GLU A 12 2.01 20.73 -2.33
CA GLU A 12 1.84 21.71 -1.25
C GLU A 12 2.19 23.14 -1.70
N ALA A 13 3.26 23.29 -2.49
CA ALA A 13 3.62 24.56 -3.10
C ALA A 13 2.52 25.11 -4.03
N GLN A 14 1.90 24.25 -4.86
CA GLN A 14 0.81 24.64 -5.75
C GLN A 14 -0.49 24.97 -5.00
N GLN A 15 -0.75 24.31 -3.88
CA GLN A 15 -1.89 24.64 -3.00
C GLN A 15 -1.71 26.02 -2.35
N THR A 16 -0.46 26.42 -2.12
CA THR A 16 -0.09 27.70 -1.49
C THR A 16 0.01 28.85 -2.50
N GLN A 17 0.49 28.59 -3.72
CA GLN A 17 0.64 29.61 -4.76
C GLN A 17 -0.63 29.83 -5.60
N GLY A 18 -1.53 28.86 -5.67
CA GLY A 18 -2.66 28.88 -6.61
C GLY A 18 -3.99 29.40 -6.06
N ILE A 19 -4.06 29.83 -4.80
CA ILE A 19 -5.35 30.11 -4.14
C ILE A 19 -5.25 31.41 -3.36
N ALA A 20 -5.93 32.45 -3.85
CA ALA A 20 -5.94 33.78 -3.23
C ALA A 20 -6.56 33.82 -1.82
N ASP A 21 -7.26 32.78 -1.35
CA ASP A 21 -7.74 32.70 0.04
C ASP A 21 -8.12 31.26 0.46
N TYR A 22 -7.20 30.52 1.09
CA TYR A 22 -7.46 29.15 1.59
C TYR A 22 -8.57 29.13 2.66
N ALA A 23 -8.71 30.20 3.45
CA ALA A 23 -9.71 30.29 4.50
C ALA A 23 -11.14 30.30 3.93
N GLN A 24 -11.32 30.86 2.72
CA GLN A 24 -12.60 30.81 2.01
C GLN A 24 -12.84 29.47 1.30
N LEU A 25 -11.80 28.80 0.81
CA LEU A 25 -11.95 27.53 0.10
C LEU A 25 -12.21 26.32 1.00
N ALA A 26 -11.62 26.28 2.20
CA ALA A 26 -11.81 25.18 3.14
C ALA A 26 -13.30 24.87 3.42
N PRO A 27 -14.17 25.86 3.76
CA PRO A 27 -15.59 25.59 3.98
C PRO A 27 -16.33 25.17 2.70
N LEU A 28 -15.92 25.66 1.52
CA LEU A 28 -16.51 25.24 0.24
C LEU A 28 -16.15 23.79 -0.10
N LYS A 29 -14.89 23.38 0.09
CA LYS A 29 -14.45 21.99 -0.08
C LYS A 29 -15.18 21.06 0.87
N ALA A 30 -15.42 21.47 2.12
CA ALA A 30 -16.20 20.69 3.08
C ALA A 30 -17.65 20.48 2.61
N LYS A 31 -18.32 21.53 2.11
CA LYS A 31 -19.67 21.41 1.53
C LYS A 31 -19.70 20.47 0.31
N LEU A 32 -18.72 20.58 -0.59
CA LEU A 32 -18.62 19.70 -1.76
C LEU A 32 -18.30 18.25 -1.37
N LEU A 33 -17.47 18.04 -0.35
CA LEU A 33 -17.16 16.72 0.19
C LEU A 33 -18.41 16.08 0.78
N ALA A 34 -19.20 16.81 1.59
CA ALA A 34 -20.45 16.31 2.16
C ALA A 34 -21.41 15.81 1.08
N VAL A 35 -21.58 16.57 -0.02
CA VAL A 35 -22.40 16.13 -1.16
C VAL A 35 -21.79 14.91 -1.86
N ARG A 36 -20.45 14.85 -1.99
CA ARG A 36 -19.74 13.74 -2.64
C ARG A 36 -19.84 12.45 -1.83
N GLU A 37 -19.89 12.51 -0.50
CA GLU A 37 -20.00 11.35 0.38
C GLU A 37 -21.32 10.58 0.19
N HIS A 38 -22.35 11.20 -0.39
CA HIS A 38 -23.59 10.50 -0.77
C HIS A 38 -23.45 9.63 -2.03
N ARG A 39 -22.35 9.75 -2.78
CA ARG A 39 -22.12 8.92 -3.99
C ARG A 39 -21.58 7.57 -3.57
N VAL A 40 -22.01 6.51 -4.27
CA VAL A 40 -21.39 5.18 -4.15
C VAL A 40 -19.90 5.33 -4.48
N ARG A 41 -19.05 5.02 -3.50
CA ARG A 41 -17.60 5.05 -3.69
C ARG A 41 -17.20 3.98 -4.72
N PRO A 42 -16.25 4.25 -5.62
CA PRO A 42 -15.70 3.20 -6.46
C PRO A 42 -15.22 2.03 -5.60
N GLY A 43 -15.41 0.80 -6.09
CA GLY A 43 -14.88 -0.39 -5.44
C GLY A 43 -13.37 -0.24 -5.26
N ARG A 44 -12.88 -0.49 -4.05
CA ARG A 44 -11.45 -0.58 -3.77
C ARG A 44 -11.05 -2.03 -3.93
N ASP A 45 -9.96 -2.28 -4.65
CA ASP A 45 -9.31 -3.57 -4.51
C ASP A 45 -8.62 -3.59 -3.15
N ALA A 46 -9.11 -4.45 -2.27
CA ALA A 46 -8.58 -4.63 -0.92
C ALA A 46 -7.76 -5.92 -0.79
N LYS A 47 -7.49 -6.60 -1.92
CA LYS A 47 -6.68 -7.81 -1.92
C LYS A 47 -5.24 -7.49 -1.59
N ALA A 48 -4.66 -8.30 -0.71
CA ALA A 48 -3.21 -8.41 -0.59
C ALA A 48 -2.70 -9.44 -1.61
N LEU A 49 -1.85 -9.01 -2.55
CA LEU A 49 -1.16 -9.90 -3.48
C LEU A 49 0.23 -10.24 -2.92
N THR A 50 0.59 -11.51 -2.93
CA THR A 50 1.82 -11.99 -2.29
C THR A 50 3.07 -11.40 -2.97
N ASP A 51 3.14 -11.44 -4.30
CA ASP A 51 4.22 -10.83 -5.08
C ASP A 51 4.40 -9.33 -4.81
N TRP A 52 3.33 -8.54 -4.87
CA TRP A 52 3.40 -7.09 -4.65
C TRP A 52 3.79 -6.74 -3.23
N ASN A 53 3.29 -7.51 -2.25
CA ASN A 53 3.73 -7.30 -0.88
C ASN A 53 5.19 -7.72 -0.69
N GLY A 54 5.68 -8.77 -1.35
CA GLY A 54 7.10 -9.12 -1.36
C GLY A 54 7.98 -7.95 -1.83
N LEU A 55 7.63 -7.32 -2.96
CA LEU A 55 8.33 -6.13 -3.46
C LEU A 55 8.31 -4.96 -2.46
N MET A 56 7.16 -4.71 -1.83
CA MET A 56 6.99 -3.64 -0.84
C MET A 56 7.80 -3.91 0.44
N ILE A 57 7.85 -5.16 0.91
CA ILE A 57 8.65 -5.56 2.07
C ILE A 57 10.14 -5.36 1.78
N THR A 58 10.64 -5.81 0.62
CA THR A 58 12.03 -5.56 0.20
C THR A 58 12.35 -4.07 0.25
N ALA A 59 11.51 -3.22 -0.36
CA ALA A 59 11.74 -1.78 -0.39
C ALA A 59 11.76 -1.14 1.00
N LEU A 60 10.83 -1.55 1.89
CA LEU A 60 10.80 -1.05 3.27
C LEU A 60 12.01 -1.49 4.08
N ALA A 61 12.47 -2.73 3.92
CA ALA A 61 13.64 -3.25 4.62
C ALA A 61 14.92 -2.54 4.15
N GLU A 62 15.14 -2.44 2.84
CA GLU A 62 16.32 -1.79 2.26
C GLU A 62 16.35 -0.29 2.59
N ALA A 63 15.26 0.43 2.33
CA ALA A 63 15.19 1.85 2.64
C ALA A 63 15.24 2.11 4.15
N GLY A 64 14.60 1.25 4.94
CA GLY A 64 14.63 1.29 6.39
C GLY A 64 16.05 1.21 6.93
N ARG A 65 16.83 0.23 6.45
CA ARG A 65 18.25 0.07 6.77
C ARG A 65 19.08 1.27 6.30
N SER A 66 18.95 1.69 5.04
CA SER A 66 19.76 2.76 4.47
C SER A 66 19.48 4.15 5.07
N LEU A 67 18.26 4.39 5.54
CA LEU A 67 17.83 5.70 6.07
C LEU A 67 17.70 5.73 7.60
N GLY A 68 18.03 4.64 8.29
CA GLY A 68 17.87 4.54 9.75
C GLY A 68 16.40 4.64 10.21
N LYS A 69 15.47 4.12 9.42
CA LYS A 69 14.02 4.11 9.71
C LYS A 69 13.59 2.74 10.23
N GLY A 70 13.86 2.48 11.51
CA GLY A 70 13.52 1.20 12.15
C GLY A 70 12.02 0.87 12.12
N ASP A 71 11.15 1.89 12.17
CA ASP A 71 9.71 1.75 12.03
C ASP A 71 9.28 1.17 10.67
N TRP A 72 10.08 1.39 9.63
CA TRP A 72 9.85 0.81 8.30
C TRP A 72 10.24 -0.66 8.26
N ILE A 73 11.35 -1.03 8.91
CA ILE A 73 11.78 -2.42 9.07
C ILE A 73 10.74 -3.21 9.87
N ASP A 74 10.23 -2.64 10.96
CA ASP A 74 9.15 -3.25 11.76
C ASP A 74 7.88 -3.48 10.93
N SER A 75 7.54 -2.53 10.06
CA SER A 75 6.38 -2.64 9.17
C SER A 75 6.59 -3.74 8.12
N ALA A 76 7.79 -3.82 7.55
CA ALA A 76 8.20 -4.87 6.62
C ALA A 76 8.10 -6.26 7.28
N ALA A 77 8.62 -6.41 8.50
CA ALA A 77 8.58 -7.67 9.25
C ALA A 77 7.15 -8.12 9.57
N LYS A 78 6.28 -7.19 9.98
CA LYS A 78 4.85 -7.47 10.23
C LYS A 78 4.13 -7.94 8.95
N ALA A 79 4.38 -7.27 7.83
CA ALA A 79 3.78 -7.65 6.55
C ALA A 79 4.27 -9.03 6.08
N PHE A 80 5.57 -9.30 6.21
CA PHE A 80 6.17 -10.59 5.89
C PHE A 80 5.56 -11.73 6.73
N ALA A 81 5.48 -11.54 8.04
CA ALA A 81 4.89 -12.51 8.96
C ALA A 81 3.41 -12.78 8.64
N HIS A 82 2.65 -11.74 8.25
CA HIS A 82 1.25 -11.90 7.85
C HIS A 82 1.09 -12.82 6.64
N ILE A 83 1.93 -12.66 5.62
CA ILE A 83 1.87 -13.46 4.39
C ILE A 83 2.31 -14.89 4.64
N VAL A 84 3.43 -15.08 5.35
CA VAL A 84 3.94 -16.41 5.70
C VAL A 84 2.93 -17.16 6.57
N GLY A 85 2.32 -16.48 7.55
CA GLY A 85 1.29 -17.05 8.42
C GLY A 85 0.01 -17.46 7.68
N ALA A 86 -0.21 -16.98 6.45
CA ALA A 86 -1.34 -17.38 5.64
C ALA A 86 -1.11 -18.68 4.85
N SER A 87 0.10 -19.27 4.93
CA SER A 87 0.45 -20.52 4.23
C SER A 87 -0.44 -21.68 4.64
N GLU A 88 -0.76 -22.55 3.69
CA GLU A 88 -1.48 -23.80 3.92
C GLU A 88 -0.75 -24.95 3.22
N HIS A 89 -0.56 -26.06 3.94
CA HIS A 89 0.17 -27.24 3.45
C HIS A 89 1.55 -26.92 2.84
N GLY A 90 2.27 -25.97 3.45
CA GLY A 90 3.60 -25.54 3.00
C GLY A 90 3.60 -24.66 1.74
N ARG A 91 2.45 -24.15 1.30
CA ARG A 91 2.34 -23.25 0.15
C ARG A 91 1.79 -21.89 0.57
N LEU A 92 2.35 -20.84 -0.02
CA LEU A 92 1.80 -19.49 0.10
C LEU A 92 0.53 -19.34 -0.78
N PRO A 93 -0.40 -18.45 -0.40
CA PRO A 93 -1.46 -18.00 -1.31
C PRO A 93 -0.89 -17.01 -2.33
N HIS A 94 -1.50 -16.91 -3.51
CA HIS A 94 -1.24 -15.83 -4.47
C HIS A 94 -1.91 -14.51 -4.02
N SER A 95 -3.12 -14.60 -3.47
CA SER A 95 -3.86 -13.42 -2.98
C SER A 95 -4.76 -13.72 -1.79
N MET A 96 -5.04 -12.67 -1.00
CA MET A 96 -5.87 -12.74 0.20
C MET A 96 -6.85 -11.56 0.27
N LEU A 97 -8.09 -11.83 0.69
CA LEU A 97 -9.10 -10.82 1.01
C LEU A 97 -9.95 -11.28 2.19
N GLY A 98 -9.69 -10.72 3.37
CA GLY A 98 -10.29 -11.19 4.61
C GLY A 98 -9.93 -12.65 4.86
N THR A 99 -10.93 -13.51 5.01
CA THR A 99 -10.73 -14.96 5.19
C THR A 99 -10.51 -15.72 3.88
N LYS A 100 -10.77 -15.09 2.72
CA LYS A 100 -10.62 -15.74 1.42
C LYS A 100 -9.16 -15.70 0.98
N LYS A 101 -8.63 -16.85 0.59
CA LYS A 101 -7.29 -17.01 0.04
C LYS A 101 -7.36 -17.73 -1.30
N LEU A 102 -6.53 -17.32 -2.25
CA LEU A 102 -6.38 -17.99 -3.54
C LEU A 102 -5.04 -18.71 -3.57
N PHE A 103 -5.06 -20.02 -3.81
CA PHE A 103 -3.88 -20.88 -3.91
C PHE A 103 -3.77 -21.52 -5.31
N PRO A 104 -2.57 -22.00 -5.70
CA PRO A 104 -1.29 -21.78 -5.02
C PRO A 104 -0.68 -20.41 -5.40
N ALA A 105 0.30 -19.96 -4.62
CA ALA A 105 1.26 -18.95 -5.08
C ALA A 105 1.98 -19.39 -6.36
N LEU A 106 2.24 -18.43 -7.22
CA LEU A 106 2.98 -18.54 -8.47
C LEU A 106 4.49 -18.40 -8.23
N SER A 107 5.31 -18.65 -9.25
CA SER A 107 6.77 -18.49 -9.13
C SER A 107 7.18 -17.04 -8.80
N SER A 108 6.46 -16.04 -9.30
CA SER A 108 6.69 -14.63 -8.98
C SER A 108 6.46 -14.31 -7.50
N ASP A 109 5.43 -14.89 -6.89
CA ASP A 109 5.13 -14.73 -5.46
C ASP A 109 6.30 -15.25 -4.61
N TYR A 110 6.78 -16.46 -4.91
CA TYR A 110 7.92 -17.04 -4.19
C TYR A 110 9.21 -16.26 -4.43
N ALA A 111 9.47 -15.81 -5.66
CA ALA A 111 10.65 -15.01 -5.96
C ALA A 111 10.65 -13.69 -5.18
N ALA A 112 9.53 -12.97 -5.18
CA ALA A 112 9.38 -11.72 -4.44
C ALA A 112 9.51 -11.93 -2.92
N MET A 113 8.86 -12.97 -2.37
CA MET A 113 8.96 -13.28 -0.94
C MET A 113 10.34 -13.77 -0.52
N THR A 114 11.08 -14.46 -1.41
CA THR A 114 12.47 -14.84 -1.14
C THR A 114 13.37 -13.61 -1.04
N ASN A 115 13.23 -12.67 -1.98
CA ASN A 115 13.96 -11.40 -1.93
C ASN A 115 13.60 -10.59 -0.68
N ALA A 116 12.31 -10.57 -0.30
CA ALA A 116 11.85 -9.92 0.91
C ALA A 116 12.49 -10.52 2.18
N ALA A 117 12.62 -11.85 2.24
CA ALA A 117 13.25 -12.53 3.37
C ALA A 117 14.74 -12.15 3.49
N ILE A 118 15.47 -12.13 2.37
CA ILE A 118 16.88 -11.75 2.32
C ILE A 118 17.06 -10.28 2.78
N ALA A 119 16.27 -9.37 2.22
CA ALA A 119 16.36 -7.95 2.56
C ALA A 119 16.03 -7.68 4.04
N LEU A 120 15.03 -8.38 4.60
CA LEU A 120 14.71 -8.30 6.03
C LEU A 120 15.85 -8.81 6.90
N PHE A 121 16.43 -9.96 6.56
CA PHE A 121 17.56 -10.53 7.30
C PHE A 121 18.72 -9.54 7.37
N GLU A 122 19.16 -9.01 6.23
CA GLU A 122 20.21 -7.99 6.15
C GLU A 122 19.87 -6.67 6.88
N ALA A 123 18.58 -6.39 7.15
CA ALA A 123 18.15 -5.19 7.86
C ALA A 123 18.03 -5.39 9.38
N THR A 124 18.09 -6.64 9.86
CA THR A 124 17.94 -6.99 11.27
C THR A 124 19.17 -7.63 11.90
N ASP A 125 20.13 -8.08 11.08
CA ASP A 125 21.47 -8.51 11.49
C ASP A 125 22.38 -7.31 11.83
#